data_AF-A0A2V1GU16-F1
#
_entry.id   AF-A0A2V1GU16-F1
#
_cell.length_a   1.000
_cell.length_b   1.000
_cell.length_c   1.000
_cell.angle_alpha   90.00
_cell.angle_beta   90.00
_cell.angle_gamma   90.00
#
_symmetry.space_group_name_H-M   'P 1'
#
loop_
_entity.id
_entity.type
_entity.pdbx_description
1 polymer ?
#
loop_
_entity_poly.entity_id
_entity_poly.type
_entity_poly.pdbx_seq_one_letter_code
_entity_poly.pdbx_strand_id
1 'polypeptide(L)'
;MAKKSIVLLLGLLLAVAVLVLTLIYMQRQQLPEAWLNDEKYLRHDQVALLIQRLRSGEYRDDSLLTPLKIEVLVSQLFTEIDRAVQDKMLKEHLFLASQLLRETQLAAFKYRKLSSLKLSPESLDKFILNYKLWIKLSVKEGGLTELQRQMMLDFLMPLSLLSEDVVLSDQNLQKIYKALEKQKLENSKMRAEVLKVLWLARQSPGFSRSQDYIYDLSDILETQGDLIRSINHHDTTVVILSLGLIKRLQPKNAIHGLRYHLIHSTNEQIKIAVLEAIGEYGVVARPYSSQLKSVLRLSKSDQIKNKIKAVLKQINGL
;
A
#
# COMPACT_ATOMS: atom_id res chain seq x y z
N MET A 1 16.47 -46.17 -48.78
CA MET A 1 15.12 -45.81 -48.27
C MET A 1 15.10 -45.55 -46.76
N ALA A 2 15.78 -46.35 -45.92
CA ALA A 2 15.79 -46.20 -44.45
C ALA A 2 16.16 -44.80 -43.90
N LYS A 3 17.13 -44.09 -44.50
CA LYS A 3 17.53 -42.74 -44.01
C LYS A 3 16.43 -41.68 -44.13
N LYS A 4 15.63 -41.70 -45.21
CA LYS A 4 14.51 -40.76 -45.39
C LYS A 4 13.38 -41.05 -44.40
N SER A 5 13.12 -42.33 -44.13
CA SER A 5 12.14 -42.77 -43.14
C SER A 5 12.54 -42.38 -41.72
N ILE A 6 13.83 -42.47 -41.35
CA ILE A 6 14.33 -42.07 -40.03
C ILE A 6 14.23 -40.54 -39.82
N VAL A 7 14.55 -39.74 -40.83
CA VAL A 7 14.44 -38.27 -40.76
C VAL A 7 12.97 -37.84 -40.62
N LEU A 8 12.05 -38.47 -41.36
CA LEU A 8 10.62 -38.24 -41.23
C LEU A 8 10.10 -38.60 -39.83
N LEU A 9 10.55 -39.71 -39.26
CA LEU A 9 10.13 -40.19 -37.95
C LEU A 9 10.66 -39.29 -36.82
N LEU A 10 11.91 -38.81 -36.92
CA LEU A 10 12.48 -37.81 -36.00
C LEU A 10 11.76 -36.45 -36.11
N GLY A 11 11.44 -36.00 -37.33
CA GLY A 11 10.66 -34.78 -37.54
C GLY A 11 9.26 -34.86 -36.92
N LEU A 12 8.59 -36.01 -37.06
CA LEU A 12 7.29 -36.26 -36.44
C LEU A 12 7.38 -36.26 -34.91
N LEU A 13 8.39 -36.92 -34.33
CA LEU A 13 8.61 -36.94 -32.88
C LEU A 13 8.88 -35.54 -32.32
N LEU A 14 9.68 -34.73 -33.02
CA LEU A 14 9.94 -33.34 -32.62
C LEU A 14 8.65 -32.51 -32.69
N ALA A 15 7.85 -32.64 -33.74
CA ALA A 15 6.59 -31.92 -33.89
C ALA A 15 5.60 -32.29 -32.78
N VAL A 16 5.46 -33.59 -32.47
CA VAL A 16 4.62 -34.08 -31.36
C VAL A 16 5.14 -33.57 -30.02
N ALA A 17 6.45 -33.60 -29.77
CA ALA A 17 7.04 -33.06 -28.55
C ALA A 17 6.76 -31.56 -28.39
N VAL A 18 6.91 -30.76 -29.45
CA VAL A 18 6.58 -29.33 -29.44
C VAL A 18 5.09 -29.11 -29.17
N LEU A 19 4.21 -29.88 -29.79
CA LEU A 19 2.75 -29.79 -29.60
C LEU A 19 2.36 -30.14 -28.16
N VAL A 20 2.91 -31.22 -27.61
CA VAL A 20 2.70 -31.63 -26.21
C VAL A 20 3.24 -30.58 -25.24
N LEU A 21 4.44 -30.05 -25.50
CA LEU A 21 5.00 -28.96 -24.67
C LEU A 21 4.16 -27.69 -24.74
N THR A 22 3.61 -27.36 -25.92
CA THR A 22 2.75 -26.19 -26.12
C THR A 22 1.40 -26.39 -25.43
N LEU A 23 0.81 -27.58 -25.50
CA LEU A 23 -0.42 -27.91 -24.78
C LEU A 23 -0.22 -27.89 -23.26
N ILE A 24 0.88 -28.47 -22.76
CA ILE A 24 1.24 -28.40 -21.34
C ILE A 24 1.45 -26.94 -20.92
N TYR A 25 2.11 -26.14 -21.75
CA TYR A 25 2.33 -24.71 -21.49
C TYR A 25 1.02 -23.92 -21.46
N MET A 26 0.12 -24.14 -22.43
CA MET A 26 -1.20 -23.50 -22.47
C MET A 26 -2.10 -23.94 -21.31
N GLN A 27 -2.12 -25.23 -20.96
CA GLN A 27 -2.89 -25.73 -19.82
C GLN A 27 -2.36 -25.13 -18.50
N ARG A 28 -1.05 -24.92 -18.39
CA ARG A 28 -0.43 -24.23 -17.25
C ARG A 28 -0.78 -22.74 -17.19
N GLN A 29 -1.25 -22.12 -18.28
CA GLN A 29 -1.70 -20.72 -18.30
C GLN A 29 -3.18 -20.53 -17.91
N GLN A 30 -3.99 -21.58 -17.79
CA GLN A 30 -5.41 -21.43 -17.44
C GLN A 30 -5.63 -21.43 -15.92
N LEU A 31 -6.45 -20.54 -15.36
CA LEU A 31 -6.75 -20.59 -13.93
C LEU A 31 -7.33 -21.96 -13.54
N PRO A 32 -7.06 -22.48 -12.32
CA PRO A 32 -7.59 -23.77 -11.89
C PRO A 32 -9.12 -23.79 -12.01
N GLU A 33 -9.70 -24.85 -12.60
CA GLU A 33 -11.15 -24.93 -12.79
C GLU A 33 -11.93 -24.81 -11.48
N ALA A 34 -11.34 -25.29 -10.38
CA ALA A 34 -11.91 -25.14 -9.04
C ALA A 34 -12.16 -23.67 -8.65
N TRP A 35 -11.38 -22.72 -9.18
CA TRP A 35 -11.55 -21.29 -8.92
C TRP A 35 -12.64 -20.65 -9.75
N LEU A 36 -13.10 -21.32 -10.80
CA LEU A 36 -13.94 -20.73 -11.82
C LEU A 36 -15.38 -21.24 -11.71
N ASN A 37 -16.34 -20.38 -12.06
CA ASN A 37 -17.72 -20.79 -12.29
C ASN A 37 -17.86 -21.37 -13.71
N ASP A 38 -19.07 -21.78 -14.08
CA ASP A 38 -19.36 -22.38 -15.39
C ASP A 38 -19.03 -21.44 -16.56
N GLU A 39 -19.09 -20.13 -16.32
CA GLU A 39 -18.77 -19.07 -17.28
C GLU A 39 -17.29 -18.67 -17.29
N LYS A 40 -16.43 -19.42 -16.58
CA LYS A 40 -14.99 -19.19 -16.47
C LYS A 40 -14.59 -17.89 -15.73
N TYR A 41 -15.47 -17.34 -14.90
CA TYR A 41 -15.18 -16.24 -13.97
C TYR A 41 -14.79 -16.74 -12.57
N LEU A 42 -14.06 -15.91 -11.82
CA LEU A 42 -13.61 -16.25 -10.47
C LEU A 42 -14.79 -16.40 -9.51
N ARG A 43 -14.77 -17.48 -8.72
CA ARG A 43 -15.75 -17.72 -7.67
C ARG A 43 -15.37 -17.02 -6.37
N HIS A 44 -16.34 -16.33 -5.79
CA HIS A 44 -16.14 -15.56 -4.56
C HIS A 44 -15.73 -16.44 -3.36
N ASP A 45 -16.35 -17.60 -3.17
CA ASP A 45 -16.05 -18.52 -2.06
C ASP A 45 -14.60 -19.03 -2.09
N GLN A 46 -14.12 -19.36 -3.28
CA GLN A 46 -12.77 -19.87 -3.48
C GLN A 46 -11.72 -18.77 -3.31
N VAL A 47 -11.97 -17.58 -3.86
CA VAL A 47 -11.07 -16.43 -3.68
C VAL A 47 -11.01 -16.01 -2.21
N ALA A 48 -12.13 -15.98 -1.50
CA ALA A 48 -12.16 -15.66 -0.08
C ALA A 48 -11.35 -16.67 0.76
N LEU A 49 -11.49 -17.97 0.48
CA LEU A 49 -10.71 -19.01 1.15
C LEU A 49 -9.20 -18.87 0.90
N LEU A 50 -8.81 -18.57 -0.33
CA LEU A 50 -7.40 -18.32 -0.67
C LEU A 50 -6.85 -17.11 0.06
N ILE A 51 -7.58 -16.00 0.08
CA ILE A 51 -7.21 -14.78 0.81
C ILE A 51 -7.02 -15.09 2.30
N GLN A 52 -7.93 -15.84 2.92
CA GLN A 52 -7.81 -16.24 4.32
C GLN A 52 -6.52 -17.04 4.59
N ARG A 53 -6.19 -17.98 3.70
CA ARG A 53 -4.95 -18.79 3.80
C ARG A 53 -3.69 -17.95 3.58
N LEU A 54 -3.73 -16.98 2.66
CA LEU A 54 -2.64 -16.04 2.43
C LEU A 54 -2.40 -15.16 3.67
N ARG A 55 -3.46 -14.65 4.29
CA ARG A 55 -3.36 -13.81 5.51
C ARG A 55 -2.81 -14.57 6.71
N SER A 56 -3.26 -15.79 6.94
CA SER A 56 -2.81 -16.65 8.05
C SER A 56 -1.40 -17.24 7.86
N GLY A 57 -0.85 -17.20 6.64
CA GLY A 57 0.43 -17.83 6.34
C GLY A 57 0.35 -19.37 6.28
N GLU A 58 -0.84 -19.96 6.43
CA GLU A 58 -1.10 -21.39 6.30
C GLU A 58 -1.19 -21.87 4.84
N TYR A 59 -0.70 -21.07 3.91
CA TYR A 59 -0.58 -21.45 2.51
C TYR A 59 0.41 -22.62 2.37
N ARG A 60 -0.08 -23.72 1.79
CA ARG A 60 0.71 -24.89 1.37
C ARG A 60 1.08 -24.71 -0.10
N ASP A 61 2.35 -24.92 -0.44
CA ASP A 61 2.89 -24.78 -1.81
C ASP A 61 2.19 -25.72 -2.82
N ASP A 62 1.49 -26.72 -2.30
CA ASP A 62 0.78 -27.73 -3.03
C ASP A 62 -0.54 -27.15 -3.61
N SER A 63 -0.40 -26.38 -4.69
CA SER A 63 -1.24 -26.44 -5.91
C SER A 63 -2.46 -25.52 -6.15
N LEU A 64 -2.44 -24.22 -5.82
CA LEU A 64 -3.48 -23.31 -6.37
C LEU A 64 -2.94 -22.01 -7.00
N LEU A 65 -2.07 -21.27 -6.31
CA LEU A 65 -1.51 -20.01 -6.80
C LEU A 65 -0.02 -20.19 -7.16
N THR A 66 0.34 -19.91 -8.42
CA THR A 66 1.72 -19.98 -8.93
C THR A 66 2.09 -18.67 -9.61
N PRO A 67 3.39 -18.38 -9.85
CA PRO A 67 3.80 -17.17 -10.56
C PRO A 67 3.10 -17.01 -11.91
N LEU A 68 2.93 -18.11 -12.64
CA LEU A 68 2.22 -18.09 -13.93
C LEU A 68 0.74 -17.72 -13.79
N LYS A 69 0.04 -18.18 -12.74
CA LYS A 69 -1.36 -17.79 -12.50
C LYS A 69 -1.47 -16.31 -12.12
N ILE A 70 -0.49 -15.79 -11.39
CA ILE A 70 -0.42 -14.36 -11.05
C ILE A 70 -0.32 -13.55 -12.34
N GLU A 71 0.59 -13.92 -13.25
CA GLU A 71 0.74 -13.23 -14.53
C GLU A 71 -0.54 -13.29 -15.39
N VAL A 72 -1.27 -14.40 -15.36
CA VAL A 72 -2.57 -14.53 -16.04
C VAL A 72 -3.60 -13.56 -15.46
N LEU A 73 -3.73 -13.48 -14.13
CA LEU A 73 -4.64 -12.53 -13.47
C LEU A 73 -4.26 -11.08 -13.79
N VAL A 74 -2.97 -10.76 -13.79
CA VAL A 74 -2.47 -9.42 -14.14
C VAL A 74 -2.80 -9.09 -15.59
N SER A 75 -2.58 -10.03 -16.52
CA SER A 75 -2.94 -9.84 -17.92
C SER A 75 -4.43 -9.56 -18.07
N GLN A 76 -5.30 -10.37 -17.46
CA GLN A 76 -6.76 -10.18 -17.50
C GLN A 76 -7.18 -8.81 -16.97
N LEU A 77 -6.60 -8.37 -15.84
CA LEU A 77 -6.86 -7.04 -15.29
C LEU A 77 -6.59 -5.93 -16.30
N PHE A 78 -5.46 -5.96 -17.00
CA PHE A 78 -5.11 -4.87 -17.91
C PHE A 78 -5.77 -4.96 -19.29
N THR A 79 -6.06 -6.16 -19.78
CA THR A 79 -6.69 -6.33 -21.11
C THR A 79 -8.20 -6.11 -21.08
N GLU A 80 -8.85 -6.36 -19.95
CA GLU A 80 -10.32 -6.38 -19.85
C GLU A 80 -10.93 -5.21 -19.06
N ILE A 81 -10.11 -4.34 -18.45
CA ILE A 81 -10.59 -3.26 -17.57
C ILE A 81 -11.61 -2.32 -18.23
N ASP A 82 -11.41 -1.99 -19.51
CA ASP A 82 -12.29 -1.08 -20.23
C ASP A 82 -13.59 -1.77 -20.65
N ARG A 83 -13.56 -3.09 -20.91
CA ARG A 83 -14.76 -3.89 -21.24
C ARG A 83 -15.64 -4.13 -20.01
N ALA A 84 -15.02 -4.23 -18.83
CA ALA A 84 -15.72 -4.44 -17.56
C ALA A 84 -16.67 -3.29 -17.15
N VAL A 85 -16.64 -2.15 -17.86
CA VAL A 85 -17.62 -1.06 -17.63
C VAL A 85 -19.05 -1.51 -17.99
N GLN A 86 -19.20 -2.42 -18.95
CA GLN A 86 -20.50 -2.85 -19.49
C GLN A 86 -20.90 -4.27 -19.05
N ASP A 87 -19.96 -5.08 -18.59
CA ASP A 87 -20.17 -6.46 -18.17
C ASP A 87 -20.02 -6.59 -16.65
N LYS A 88 -21.14 -6.84 -15.97
CA LYS A 88 -21.19 -6.97 -14.50
C LYS A 88 -20.38 -8.16 -14.00
N MET A 89 -20.41 -9.31 -14.68
CA MET A 89 -19.74 -10.53 -14.21
C MET A 89 -18.23 -10.43 -14.43
N LEU A 90 -17.82 -9.86 -15.58
CA LEU A 90 -16.43 -9.50 -15.81
C LEU A 90 -15.93 -8.49 -14.76
N LYS A 91 -16.72 -7.47 -14.43
CA LYS A 91 -16.36 -6.51 -13.39
C LYS A 91 -16.13 -7.16 -12.03
N GLU A 92 -17.04 -8.05 -11.61
CA GLU A 92 -16.91 -8.83 -10.37
C GLU A 92 -15.68 -9.75 -10.40
N HIS A 93 -15.41 -10.40 -11.53
CA HIS A 93 -14.20 -11.20 -11.73
C HIS A 93 -12.93 -10.37 -11.56
N LEU A 94 -12.86 -9.19 -12.19
CA LEU A 94 -11.69 -8.32 -12.09
C LEU A 94 -11.53 -7.72 -10.68
N PHE A 95 -12.61 -7.45 -9.95
CA PHE A 95 -12.52 -7.07 -8.53
C PHE A 95 -11.94 -8.20 -7.67
N LEU A 96 -12.39 -9.44 -7.87
CA LEU A 96 -11.84 -10.59 -7.14
C LEU A 96 -10.37 -10.83 -7.48
N ALA A 97 -10.00 -10.66 -8.76
CA ALA A 97 -8.62 -10.76 -9.21
C ALA A 97 -7.73 -9.68 -8.56
N SER A 98 -8.18 -8.42 -8.49
CA SER A 98 -7.40 -7.34 -7.87
C SER A 98 -7.19 -7.58 -6.36
N GLN A 99 -8.23 -8.01 -5.65
CA GLN A 99 -8.13 -8.37 -4.23
C GLN A 99 -7.19 -9.54 -3.99
N LEU A 100 -7.30 -10.61 -4.79
CA LEU A 100 -6.42 -11.78 -4.66
C LEU A 100 -4.96 -11.41 -4.91
N LEU A 101 -4.70 -10.59 -5.93
CA LEU A 101 -3.35 -10.13 -6.25
C LEU A 101 -2.78 -9.25 -5.15
N ARG A 102 -3.56 -8.32 -4.58
CA ARG A 102 -3.17 -7.53 -3.41
C ARG A 102 -2.70 -8.43 -2.26
N GLU A 103 -3.55 -9.35 -1.85
CA GLU A 103 -3.28 -10.22 -0.70
C GLU A 103 -2.10 -11.16 -0.98
N THR A 104 -1.95 -11.60 -2.23
CA THR A 104 -0.79 -12.36 -2.68
C THR A 104 0.49 -11.56 -2.52
N GLN A 105 0.52 -10.30 -2.96
CA GLN A 105 1.72 -9.46 -2.86
C GLN A 105 2.06 -9.12 -1.41
N LEU A 106 1.07 -8.84 -0.56
CA LEU A 106 1.28 -8.64 0.87
C LEU A 106 1.82 -9.91 1.55
N ALA A 107 1.26 -11.08 1.22
CA ALA A 107 1.71 -12.36 1.74
C ALA A 107 3.12 -12.72 1.23
N ALA A 108 3.44 -12.46 -0.03
CA ALA A 108 4.77 -12.66 -0.62
C ALA A 108 5.82 -11.71 -0.03
N PHE A 109 5.38 -10.53 0.42
CA PHE A 109 6.22 -9.62 1.19
C PHE A 109 6.42 -10.11 2.63
N LYS A 110 5.37 -10.61 3.31
CA LYS A 110 5.41 -11.05 4.71
C LYS A 110 6.08 -12.41 4.91
N TYR A 111 5.71 -13.41 4.14
CA TYR A 111 6.13 -14.79 4.33
C TYR A 111 7.23 -15.16 3.34
N ARG A 112 8.45 -15.40 3.83
CA ARG A 112 9.62 -15.73 2.98
C ARG A 112 9.36 -16.88 2.01
N LYS A 113 8.61 -17.91 2.43
CA LYS A 113 8.23 -19.07 1.60
C LYS A 113 7.39 -18.68 0.37
N LEU A 114 6.67 -17.56 0.42
CA LEU A 114 5.82 -17.07 -0.67
C LEU A 114 6.52 -16.04 -1.56
N SER A 115 7.81 -15.77 -1.37
CA SER A 115 8.54 -14.74 -2.11
C SER A 115 8.59 -14.96 -3.62
N SER A 116 8.43 -16.20 -4.09
CA SER A 116 8.31 -16.55 -5.51
C SER A 116 7.04 -16.01 -6.16
N LEU A 117 6.01 -15.69 -5.36
CA LEU A 117 4.71 -15.17 -5.81
C LEU A 117 4.72 -13.63 -5.99
N LYS A 118 5.88 -12.98 -5.86
CA LYS A 118 5.99 -11.55 -6.19
C LYS A 118 5.71 -11.32 -7.68
N LEU A 119 5.11 -10.18 -8.00
CA LEU A 119 4.95 -9.74 -9.39
C LEU A 119 6.31 -9.75 -10.11
N SER A 120 6.32 -10.19 -11.36
CA SER A 120 7.48 -9.99 -12.23
C SER A 120 7.78 -8.49 -12.40
N PRO A 121 9.04 -8.11 -12.72
CA PRO A 121 9.38 -6.73 -13.00
C PRO A 121 8.52 -6.09 -14.09
N GLU A 122 8.21 -6.83 -15.16
CA GLU A 122 7.37 -6.35 -16.26
C GLU A 122 5.94 -6.01 -15.79
N SER A 123 5.33 -6.91 -15.01
CA SER A 123 4.00 -6.67 -14.46
C SER A 123 3.99 -5.52 -13.45
N LEU A 124 5.03 -5.40 -12.63
CA LEU A 124 5.22 -4.27 -11.73
C LEU A 124 5.29 -2.94 -12.50
N ASP A 125 6.05 -2.87 -13.60
CA ASP A 125 6.16 -1.68 -14.44
C ASP A 125 4.81 -1.30 -15.07
N LYS A 126 4.02 -2.29 -15.52
CA LYS A 126 2.65 -2.07 -16.03
C LYS A 126 1.75 -1.45 -14.96
N PHE A 127 1.78 -1.97 -13.72
CA PHE A 127 1.03 -1.38 -12.61
C PHE A 127 1.48 0.04 -12.32
N ILE A 128 2.78 0.27 -12.23
CA ILE A 128 3.35 1.59 -11.95
C ILE A 128 2.92 2.61 -13.01
N LEU A 129 3.00 2.26 -14.29
CA LEU A 129 2.58 3.13 -15.40
C LEU A 129 1.09 3.48 -15.33
N ASN A 130 0.23 2.48 -15.13
CA ASN A 130 -1.21 2.70 -15.02
C ASN A 130 -1.57 3.50 -13.76
N TYR A 131 -0.88 3.25 -12.65
CA TYR A 131 -1.09 3.98 -11.41
C TYR A 131 -0.75 5.47 -11.56
N LYS A 132 0.33 5.81 -12.30
CA LYS A 132 0.66 7.22 -12.67
C LYS A 132 -0.49 7.88 -13.41
N LEU A 133 -1.09 7.17 -14.37
CA LEU A 133 -2.21 7.66 -15.15
C LEU A 133 -3.44 7.87 -14.27
N TRP A 134 -3.79 6.88 -13.46
CA TRP A 134 -4.97 6.95 -12.60
C TRP A 134 -4.85 8.00 -11.51
N ILE A 135 -3.66 8.27 -10.97
CA ILE A 135 -3.44 9.42 -10.09
C ILE A 135 -3.83 10.72 -10.79
N LYS A 136 -3.36 10.95 -12.02
CA LYS A 136 -3.69 12.17 -12.78
C LYS A 136 -5.19 12.29 -13.04
N LEU A 137 -5.87 11.16 -13.26
CA LEU A 137 -7.31 11.10 -13.50
C LEU A 137 -8.14 11.27 -12.22
N SER A 138 -7.65 10.76 -11.07
CA SER A 138 -8.34 10.84 -9.76
C SER A 138 -8.60 12.27 -9.27
N VAL A 139 -7.80 13.23 -9.74
CA VAL A 139 -7.93 14.65 -9.38
C VAL A 139 -9.04 15.33 -10.20
N LYS A 140 -9.51 14.72 -11.29
CA LYS A 140 -10.61 15.23 -12.14
C LYS A 140 -11.94 14.58 -11.73
N GLU A 141 -13.00 15.36 -11.60
CA GLU A 141 -14.35 14.83 -11.37
C GLU A 141 -14.75 13.84 -12.48
N GLY A 142 -15.30 12.68 -12.10
CA GLY A 142 -15.67 11.62 -13.05
C GLY A 142 -14.50 10.89 -13.74
N GLY A 143 -13.25 11.19 -13.39
CA GLY A 143 -12.07 10.73 -14.15
C GLY A 143 -11.72 9.25 -14.03
N LEU A 144 -12.27 8.52 -13.05
CA LEU A 144 -12.00 7.09 -12.84
C LEU A 144 -13.29 6.28 -12.78
N THR A 145 -13.25 5.07 -13.35
CA THR A 145 -14.30 4.07 -13.13
C THR A 145 -14.21 3.50 -11.71
N GLU A 146 -15.27 2.83 -11.25
CA GLU A 146 -15.27 2.17 -9.93
C GLU A 146 -14.20 1.07 -9.83
N LEU A 147 -14.03 0.29 -10.90
CA LEU A 147 -13.01 -0.77 -10.95
C LEU A 147 -11.60 -0.17 -10.89
N GLN A 148 -11.33 0.91 -11.64
CA GLN A 148 -10.04 1.60 -11.57
C GLN A 148 -9.78 2.18 -10.17
N ARG A 149 -10.79 2.76 -9.51
CA ARG A 149 -10.66 3.23 -8.12
C ARG A 149 -10.31 2.08 -7.16
N GLN A 150 -10.96 0.93 -7.29
CA GLN A 150 -10.66 -0.22 -6.45
C GLN A 150 -9.28 -0.81 -6.73
N MET A 151 -8.89 -0.92 -7.99
CA MET A 151 -7.53 -1.36 -8.33
C MET A 151 -6.47 -0.40 -7.79
N MET A 152 -6.72 0.91 -7.84
CA MET A 152 -5.84 1.87 -7.19
C MET A 152 -5.72 1.59 -5.68
N LEU A 153 -6.84 1.36 -5.00
CA LEU A 153 -6.84 0.98 -3.58
C LEU A 153 -6.05 -0.29 -3.31
N ASP A 154 -6.30 -1.32 -4.12
CA ASP A 154 -5.74 -2.65 -3.90
C ASP A 154 -4.23 -2.69 -4.08
N PHE A 155 -3.69 -1.91 -5.03
CA PHE A 155 -2.29 -1.95 -5.38
C PHE A 155 -1.43 -0.84 -4.77
N LEU A 156 -2.01 0.21 -4.19
CA LEU A 156 -1.22 1.31 -3.60
C LEU A 156 -0.22 0.82 -2.55
N MET A 157 -0.69 -0.01 -1.62
CA MET A 157 0.13 -0.59 -0.56
C MET A 157 1.19 -1.57 -1.11
N PRO A 158 0.82 -2.64 -1.86
CA PRO A 158 1.80 -3.52 -2.51
C PRO A 158 2.87 -2.80 -3.32
N LEU A 159 2.48 -1.82 -4.16
CA LEU A 159 3.44 -1.11 -5.00
C LEU A 159 4.46 -0.31 -4.17
N SER A 160 4.03 0.29 -3.05
CA SER A 160 4.94 1.00 -2.16
C SER A 160 5.98 0.09 -1.48
N LEU A 161 5.64 -1.19 -1.32
CA LEU A 161 6.53 -2.20 -0.74
C LEU A 161 7.44 -2.86 -1.77
N LEU A 162 7.04 -2.88 -3.04
CA LEU A 162 7.75 -3.59 -4.12
C LEU A 162 8.58 -2.66 -5.00
N SER A 163 8.26 -1.37 -5.06
CA SER A 163 8.91 -0.40 -5.93
C SER A 163 9.67 0.67 -5.15
N GLU A 164 10.85 1.02 -5.64
CA GLU A 164 11.59 2.22 -5.23
C GLU A 164 11.25 3.45 -6.09
N ASP A 165 10.33 3.32 -7.05
CA ASP A 165 10.04 4.36 -8.05
C ASP A 165 9.47 5.64 -7.42
N VAL A 166 9.89 6.79 -7.99
CA VAL A 166 9.63 8.18 -7.56
C VAL A 166 8.15 8.53 -7.55
N VAL A 167 7.31 7.75 -8.23
CA VAL A 167 5.88 8.02 -8.34
C VAL A 167 5.13 7.79 -7.05
N LEU A 168 5.60 6.87 -6.21
CA LEU A 168 5.12 6.72 -4.84
C LEU A 168 5.99 7.49 -3.84
N SER A 169 6.75 8.49 -4.31
CA SER A 169 7.45 9.39 -3.39
C SER A 169 6.46 10.06 -2.45
N ASP A 170 6.92 10.33 -1.23
CA ASP A 170 6.18 11.03 -0.20
C ASP A 170 5.50 12.32 -0.67
N GLN A 171 6.16 13.08 -1.54
CA GLN A 171 5.59 14.33 -2.06
C GLN A 171 4.38 14.07 -2.95
N ASN A 172 4.42 13.03 -3.78
CA ASN A 172 3.29 12.66 -4.64
C ASN A 172 2.14 12.09 -3.82
N LEU A 173 2.43 11.20 -2.86
CA LEU A 173 1.41 10.66 -1.95
C LEU A 173 0.72 11.75 -1.12
N GLN A 174 1.45 12.76 -0.65
CA GLN A 174 0.85 13.93 0.03
C GLN A 174 -0.05 14.75 -0.89
N LYS A 175 0.35 14.97 -2.15
CA LYS A 175 -0.50 15.69 -3.13
C LYS A 175 -1.79 14.93 -3.38
N ILE A 176 -1.72 13.61 -3.53
CA ILE A 176 -2.88 12.72 -3.69
C ILE A 176 -3.78 12.83 -2.46
N TYR A 177 -3.22 12.67 -1.26
CA TYR A 177 -3.98 12.77 -0.02
C TYR A 177 -4.76 14.10 0.11
N LYS A 178 -4.09 15.23 -0.14
CA LYS A 178 -4.69 16.57 -0.08
C LYS A 178 -5.76 16.78 -1.17
N ALA A 179 -5.59 16.19 -2.35
CA ALA A 179 -6.60 16.26 -3.41
C ALA A 179 -7.86 15.47 -3.01
N LEU A 180 -7.68 14.25 -2.50
CA LEU A 180 -8.77 13.40 -2.03
C LEU A 180 -9.51 14.01 -0.81
N GLU A 181 -8.80 14.73 0.06
CA GLU A 181 -9.40 15.43 1.20
C GLU A 181 -10.43 16.48 0.77
N LYS A 182 -10.17 17.19 -0.33
CA LYS A 182 -11.08 18.21 -0.88
C LYS A 182 -12.37 17.61 -1.45
N GLN A 183 -12.34 16.36 -1.91
CA GLN A 183 -13.45 15.66 -2.58
C GLN A 183 -14.44 14.98 -1.59
N LYS A 184 -14.27 15.16 -0.28
CA LYS A 184 -15.16 14.65 0.80
C LYS A 184 -15.40 13.12 0.75
N LEU A 185 -16.60 12.64 1.12
CA LEU A 185 -16.89 11.27 1.60
C LEU A 185 -16.60 10.16 0.57
N GLU A 186 -16.69 10.45 -0.73
CA GLU A 186 -16.57 9.45 -1.81
C GLU A 186 -15.22 8.73 -1.84
N ASN A 187 -14.17 9.36 -1.30
CA ASN A 187 -12.81 8.83 -1.32
C ASN A 187 -12.24 8.50 0.07
N SER A 188 -13.08 8.24 1.08
CA SER A 188 -12.65 7.88 2.44
C SER A 188 -11.66 6.70 2.47
N LYS A 189 -11.97 5.59 1.79
CA LYS A 189 -11.09 4.40 1.71
C LYS A 189 -9.74 4.72 1.05
N MET A 190 -9.73 5.53 0.00
CA MET A 190 -8.49 5.89 -0.72
C MET A 190 -7.61 6.79 0.12
N ARG A 191 -8.22 7.71 0.88
CA ARG A 191 -7.49 8.51 1.86
C ARG A 191 -6.85 7.65 2.95
N ALA A 192 -7.56 6.65 3.45
CA ALA A 192 -7.03 5.71 4.44
C ALA A 192 -5.81 4.95 3.89
N GLU A 193 -5.91 4.36 2.71
CA GLU A 193 -4.78 3.62 2.12
C GLU A 193 -3.57 4.52 1.82
N VAL A 194 -3.77 5.75 1.32
CA VAL A 194 -2.68 6.72 1.15
C VAL A 194 -2.04 7.09 2.48
N LEU A 195 -2.84 7.23 3.56
CA LEU A 195 -2.33 7.52 4.89
C LEU A 195 -1.47 6.37 5.43
N LYS A 196 -1.91 5.13 5.25
CA LYS A 196 -1.14 3.93 5.65
C LYS A 196 0.19 3.83 4.91
N VAL A 197 0.19 4.06 3.59
CA VAL A 197 1.43 4.07 2.81
C VAL A 197 2.37 5.19 3.22
N LEU A 198 1.85 6.41 3.42
CA LEU A 198 2.65 7.53 3.92
C LEU A 198 3.28 7.23 5.29
N TRP A 199 2.56 6.50 6.15
CA TRP A 199 3.09 6.07 7.44
C TRP A 199 4.22 5.04 7.26
N LEU A 200 4.03 4.04 6.40
CA LEU A 200 5.05 2.99 6.16
C LEU A 200 6.31 3.53 5.48
N ALA A 201 6.17 4.47 4.54
CA ALA A 201 7.29 5.13 3.88
C ALA A 201 8.20 5.92 4.86
N ARG A 202 7.73 6.18 6.08
CA ARG A 202 8.45 6.91 7.12
C ARG A 202 9.29 6.01 8.03
N GLN A 203 9.25 4.69 7.86
CA GLN A 203 10.19 3.80 8.55
C GLN A 203 11.63 4.19 8.17
N SER A 204 12.44 4.53 9.18
CA SER A 204 13.79 5.08 9.04
C SER A 204 14.72 4.15 8.23
N PRO A 205 15.77 4.65 7.55
CA PRO A 205 16.83 3.79 7.03
C PRO A 205 17.41 2.95 8.18
N GLY A 206 17.28 1.63 8.12
CA GLY A 206 17.67 0.70 9.19
C GLY A 206 16.49 0.06 9.94
N PHE A 207 15.28 0.61 9.83
CA PHE A 207 14.08 -0.19 10.05
C PHE A 207 13.93 -1.09 8.82
N SER A 208 14.17 -2.39 9.02
CA SER A 208 13.46 -3.39 8.22
C SER A 208 12.01 -2.91 8.13
N ARG A 209 11.45 -2.81 6.92
CA ARG A 209 10.01 -2.67 6.65
C ARG A 209 9.31 -3.85 7.32
N SER A 210 9.28 -3.85 8.64
CA SER A 210 9.14 -5.07 9.42
C SER A 210 7.69 -5.47 9.27
N GLN A 211 7.55 -6.69 8.75
CA GLN A 211 6.37 -7.21 8.09
C GLN A 211 5.15 -7.28 9.01
N ASP A 212 5.38 -7.20 10.33
CA ASP A 212 4.36 -7.28 11.38
C ASP A 212 3.51 -6.01 11.45
N TYR A 213 4.10 -4.83 11.25
CA TYR A 213 3.37 -3.56 11.39
C TYR A 213 2.33 -3.33 10.28
N ILE A 214 2.46 -3.94 9.10
CA ILE A 214 1.53 -3.70 7.97
C ILE A 214 0.09 -4.11 8.31
N TYR A 215 -0.08 -5.23 9.02
CA TYR A 215 -1.39 -5.73 9.42
C TYR A 215 -1.88 -5.04 10.70
N ASP A 216 -0.99 -4.69 11.63
CA ASP A 216 -1.37 -3.92 12.82
C ASP A 216 -1.85 -2.50 12.47
N LEU A 217 -1.36 -1.92 11.37
CA LEU A 217 -1.75 -0.58 10.91
C LEU A 217 -3.03 -0.57 10.08
N SER A 218 -3.38 -1.68 9.43
CA SER A 218 -4.55 -1.73 8.55
C SER A 218 -5.84 -1.43 9.29
N ASP A 219 -5.85 -1.75 10.58
CA ASP A 219 -7.01 -1.66 11.47
C ASP A 219 -7.02 -0.34 12.28
N ILE A 220 -5.89 0.39 12.28
CA ILE A 220 -5.71 1.59 13.10
C ILE A 220 -5.86 2.87 12.28
N LEU A 221 -5.30 2.98 11.07
CA LEU A 221 -5.17 4.27 10.37
C LEU A 221 -6.21 4.47 9.24
N GLU A 222 -7.45 4.79 9.60
CA GLU A 222 -8.52 5.10 8.62
C GLU A 222 -8.72 6.61 8.40
N THR A 223 -8.53 7.42 9.44
CA THR A 223 -8.83 8.85 9.44
C THR A 223 -7.71 9.69 10.04
N GLN A 224 -7.78 11.02 9.87
CA GLN A 224 -6.92 11.94 10.62
C GLN A 224 -7.11 11.84 12.13
N GLY A 225 -8.31 11.47 12.59
CA GLY A 225 -8.58 11.24 14.00
C GLY A 225 -7.86 10.02 14.54
N ASP A 226 -7.73 8.97 13.73
CA ASP A 226 -6.94 7.80 14.07
C ASP A 226 -5.45 8.11 14.17
N LEU A 227 -4.95 8.95 13.26
CA LEU A 227 -3.57 9.42 13.34
C LEU A 227 -3.31 10.14 14.67
N ILE A 228 -4.25 10.96 15.14
CA ILE A 228 -4.16 11.60 16.45
C ILE A 228 -4.26 10.57 17.58
N ARG A 229 -5.12 9.54 17.47
CA ARG A 229 -5.19 8.48 18.48
C ARG A 229 -3.88 7.68 18.57
N SER A 230 -3.22 7.44 17.45
CA SER A 230 -1.99 6.63 17.36
C SER A 230 -0.79 7.22 18.10
N ILE A 231 -0.78 8.53 18.44
CA ILE A 231 0.28 9.10 19.28
C ILE A 231 0.18 8.67 20.76
N ASN A 232 -0.95 8.05 21.17
CA ASN A 232 -1.12 7.41 22.48
C ASN A 232 -0.77 5.92 22.46
N HIS A 233 -0.21 5.40 21.37
CA HIS A 233 0.13 3.99 21.25
C HIS A 233 1.23 3.60 22.26
N HIS A 234 1.20 2.34 22.72
CA HIS A 234 2.15 1.83 23.71
C HIS A 234 3.57 1.69 23.12
N ASP A 235 3.66 1.35 21.83
CA ASP A 235 4.93 1.33 21.09
C ASP A 235 5.38 2.76 20.73
N THR A 236 6.54 3.15 21.25
CA THR A 236 7.21 4.44 21.00
C THR A 236 7.49 4.66 19.51
N THR A 237 7.79 3.60 18.76
CA THR A 237 8.04 3.67 17.31
C THR A 237 6.80 4.16 16.58
N VAL A 238 5.64 3.57 16.90
CA VAL A 238 4.35 3.95 16.32
C VAL A 238 4.07 5.42 16.61
N VAL A 239 4.30 5.86 17.86
CA VAL A 239 4.14 7.26 18.26
C VAL A 239 5.04 8.19 17.43
N ILE A 240 6.34 7.90 17.32
CA ILE A 240 7.30 8.75 16.60
C ILE A 240 6.95 8.85 15.10
N LEU A 241 6.60 7.74 14.46
CA LEU A 241 6.22 7.71 13.05
C LEU A 241 4.93 8.50 12.81
N SER A 242 3.93 8.34 13.68
CA SER A 242 2.68 9.08 13.62
C SER A 242 2.89 10.58 13.83
N LEU A 243 3.77 10.98 14.76
CA LEU A 243 4.16 12.39 14.94
C LEU A 243 4.84 12.96 13.69
N GLY A 244 5.69 12.17 13.03
CA GLY A 244 6.31 12.55 11.75
C GLY A 244 5.28 12.77 10.64
N LEU A 245 4.18 12.02 10.64
CA LEU A 245 3.10 12.20 9.68
C LEU A 245 2.21 13.40 10.03
N ILE A 246 1.89 13.61 11.32
CA ILE A 246 1.17 14.80 11.81
C ILE A 246 1.94 16.08 11.46
N LYS A 247 3.26 16.08 11.66
CA LYS A 247 4.16 17.18 11.28
C LYS A 247 3.93 17.66 9.85
N ARG A 248 3.71 16.72 8.91
CA ARG A 248 3.60 17.00 7.47
C ARG A 248 2.19 17.29 7.00
N LEU A 249 1.22 16.51 7.49
CA LEU A 249 -0.18 16.64 7.08
C LEU A 249 -0.89 17.78 7.81
N GLN A 250 -0.40 18.13 9.00
CA GLN A 250 -0.92 19.20 9.85
C GLN A 250 -2.45 19.11 10.08
N PRO A 251 -3.00 17.94 10.45
CA PRO A 251 -4.43 17.81 10.72
C PRO A 251 -4.88 18.82 11.79
N LYS A 252 -5.93 19.60 11.51
CA LYS A 252 -6.29 20.79 12.30
C LYS A 252 -6.38 20.54 13.82
N ASN A 253 -6.91 19.38 14.21
CA ASN A 253 -7.18 19.06 15.61
C ASN A 253 -6.00 18.40 16.34
N ALA A 254 -4.93 18.00 15.64
CA ALA A 254 -3.83 17.29 16.28
C ALA A 254 -3.02 18.17 17.22
N ILE A 255 -3.02 19.49 17.01
CA ILE A 255 -2.24 20.42 17.82
C ILE A 255 -2.58 20.35 19.33
N HIS A 256 -3.83 20.02 19.66
CA HIS A 256 -4.26 19.79 21.04
C HIS A 256 -3.66 18.50 21.62
N GLY A 257 -3.64 17.42 20.83
CA GLY A 257 -2.98 16.16 21.20
C GLY A 257 -1.47 16.33 21.36
N LEU A 258 -0.82 17.05 20.44
CA LEU A 258 0.62 17.36 20.52
C LEU A 258 0.94 18.11 21.83
N ARG A 259 0.14 19.10 22.20
CA ARG A 259 0.29 19.83 23.47
C ARG A 259 0.23 18.89 24.67
N TYR A 260 -0.73 17.97 24.70
CA TYR A 260 -0.87 17.00 25.79
C TYR A 260 0.39 16.15 25.92
N HIS A 261 0.89 15.59 24.82
CA HIS A 261 2.09 14.74 24.82
C HIS A 261 3.37 15.50 25.18
N LEU A 262 3.50 16.77 24.79
CA LEU A 262 4.66 17.58 25.17
C LEU A 262 4.80 17.70 26.70
N ILE A 263 3.67 17.90 27.38
CA ILE A 263 3.62 18.12 28.83
C ILE A 263 3.80 16.79 29.59
N HIS A 264 3.10 15.74 29.17
CA HIS A 264 2.96 14.51 29.96
C HIS A 264 3.93 13.39 29.58
N SER A 265 4.52 13.42 28.38
CA SER A 265 5.51 12.41 28.02
C SER A 265 6.71 12.49 28.97
N THR A 266 7.26 11.35 29.38
CA THR A 266 8.57 11.28 30.05
C THR A 266 9.69 10.97 29.06
N ASN A 267 9.34 10.46 27.87
CA ASN A 267 10.29 10.13 26.81
C ASN A 267 10.72 11.40 26.05
N GLU A 268 12.01 11.70 26.11
CA GLU A 268 12.63 12.86 25.47
C GLU A 268 12.56 12.82 23.93
N GLN A 269 12.72 11.65 23.31
CA GLN A 269 12.61 11.51 21.85
C GLN A 269 11.19 11.85 21.37
N ILE A 270 10.17 11.38 22.10
CA ILE A 270 8.77 11.74 21.83
C ILE A 270 8.58 13.25 21.99
N LYS A 271 9.13 13.88 23.04
CA LYS A 271 9.04 15.36 23.21
C LYS A 271 9.67 16.10 22.05
N ILE A 272 10.82 15.66 21.57
CA ILE A 272 11.49 16.28 20.42
C ILE A 272 10.63 16.15 19.17
N ALA A 273 10.11 14.95 18.88
CA ALA A 273 9.22 14.71 17.74
C ALA A 273 7.92 15.55 17.82
N VAL A 274 7.34 15.68 19.01
CA VAL A 274 6.18 16.55 19.27
C VAL A 274 6.52 18.01 19.00
N LEU A 275 7.67 18.50 19.48
CA LEU A 275 8.10 19.89 19.24
C LEU A 275 8.32 20.16 17.76
N GLU A 276 8.88 19.20 17.03
CA GLU A 276 8.99 19.30 15.56
C GLU A 276 7.63 19.40 14.89
N ALA A 277 6.68 18.56 15.29
CA ALA A 277 5.33 18.61 14.75
C ALA A 277 4.65 19.96 15.05
N ILE A 278 4.77 20.48 16.27
CA ILE A 278 4.22 21.80 16.66
C ILE A 278 4.84 22.93 15.84
N GLY A 279 6.15 22.89 15.59
CA GLY A 279 6.86 23.91 14.81
C GLY A 279 6.27 24.11 13.42
N GLU A 280 5.94 23.02 12.72
CA GLU A 280 5.37 23.11 11.38
C GLU A 280 4.02 23.83 11.33
N TYR A 281 3.20 23.76 12.39
CA TYR A 281 1.94 24.52 12.45
C TYR A 281 2.15 26.05 12.46
N GLY A 282 3.39 26.52 12.69
CA GLY A 282 3.77 27.93 12.59
C GLY A 282 2.87 28.83 13.43
N VAL A 283 2.30 29.86 12.80
CA VAL A 283 1.45 30.86 13.49
C VAL A 283 0.23 30.24 14.19
N VAL A 284 -0.30 29.11 13.68
CA VAL A 284 -1.43 28.40 14.30
C VAL A 284 -1.07 27.90 15.71
N ALA A 285 0.22 27.65 15.98
CA ALA A 285 0.71 27.23 17.29
C ALA A 285 0.97 28.38 18.28
N ARG A 286 0.84 29.66 17.86
CA ARG A 286 1.06 30.84 18.71
C ARG A 286 0.27 30.84 20.04
N PRO A 287 -0.99 30.37 20.11
CA PRO A 287 -1.72 30.26 21.38
C PRO A 287 -1.03 29.39 22.44
N TYR A 288 -0.14 28.49 22.04
CA TYR A 288 0.60 27.59 22.94
C TYR A 288 1.97 28.14 23.38
N SER A 289 2.32 29.36 22.98
CA SER A 289 3.63 29.97 23.30
C SER A 289 3.90 30.10 24.81
N SER A 290 2.88 30.39 25.62
CA SER A 290 3.00 30.48 27.08
C SER A 290 3.38 29.13 27.70
N GLN A 291 2.77 28.05 27.20
CA GLN A 291 3.05 26.68 27.63
C GLN A 291 4.44 26.23 27.20
N LEU A 292 4.84 26.53 25.95
CA LEU A 292 6.21 26.29 25.47
C LEU A 292 7.25 27.00 26.36
N LYS A 293 7.02 28.27 26.73
CA LYS A 293 7.89 29.01 27.67
C LYS A 293 7.88 28.39 29.08
N SER A 294 6.77 27.78 29.51
CA SER A 294 6.71 27.05 30.77
C SER A 294 7.58 25.79 30.73
N VAL A 295 7.41 24.97 29.68
CA VAL A 295 8.23 23.75 29.48
C VAL A 295 9.71 24.11 29.33
N LEU A 296 10.05 25.21 28.64
CA LEU A 296 11.42 25.70 28.51
C LEU A 296 12.07 25.97 29.88
N ARG A 297 11.34 26.59 30.80
CA ARG A 297 11.83 26.92 32.16
C ARG A 297 11.99 25.68 33.03
N LEU A 298 11.11 24.70 32.88
CA LEU A 298 11.09 23.48 33.69
C LEU A 298 11.96 22.35 33.13
N SER A 299 12.28 22.37 31.83
CA SER A 299 13.08 21.33 31.19
C SER A 299 14.51 21.35 31.68
N LYS A 300 15.06 20.18 32.03
CA LYS A 300 16.47 20.01 32.35
C LYS A 300 17.33 19.70 31.12
N SER A 301 16.73 19.15 30.05
CA SER A 301 17.43 18.83 28.80
C SER A 301 17.69 20.07 27.97
N ASP A 302 18.95 20.32 27.64
CA ASP A 302 19.36 21.42 26.75
C ASP A 302 18.91 21.19 25.31
N GLN A 303 18.83 19.93 24.86
CA GLN A 303 18.29 19.59 23.54
C GLN A 303 16.82 20.01 23.43
N ILE A 304 16.00 19.70 24.43
CA ILE A 304 14.60 20.13 24.49
C ILE A 304 14.52 21.66 24.54
N LYS A 305 15.33 22.32 25.38
CA LYS A 305 15.33 23.79 25.49
C LYS A 305 15.64 24.46 24.14
N ASN A 306 16.67 23.99 23.44
CA ASN A 306 17.06 24.51 22.14
C ASN A 306 15.96 24.31 21.10
N LYS A 307 15.31 23.14 21.11
CA LYS A 307 14.19 22.86 20.22
C LYS A 307 12.98 23.76 20.49
N ILE A 308 12.64 23.99 21.76
CA ILE A 308 11.56 24.92 22.14
C ILE A 308 11.87 26.34 21.68
N LYS A 309 13.11 26.82 21.85
CA LYS A 309 13.53 28.15 21.36
C LYS A 309 13.34 28.26 19.83
N ALA A 310 13.73 27.23 19.08
CA ALA A 310 13.54 27.19 17.63
C ALA A 310 12.04 27.23 17.25
N VAL A 311 11.21 26.44 17.91
CA VAL A 311 9.74 26.45 17.69
C VAL A 311 9.15 27.83 18.03
N LEU A 312 9.52 28.41 19.17
CA LEU A 312 9.05 29.75 19.57
C LEU A 312 9.45 30.82 18.54
N LYS A 313 10.62 30.70 17.93
CA LYS A 313 11.05 31.59 16.84
C LYS A 313 10.15 31.42 15.61
N GLN A 314 9.92 30.17 15.18
CA GLN A 314 9.09 29.83 14.02
C GLN A 314 7.63 30.30 14.16
N ILE A 315 6.99 30.09 15.31
CA ILE A 315 5.57 30.49 15.52
C ILE A 315 5.39 32.01 15.61
N ASN A 316 6.48 32.74 15.90
CA ASN A 316 6.48 34.20 15.92
C ASN A 316 6.77 34.79 14.53
N GLY A 317 7.11 33.97 13.53
CA GLY A 317 7.44 34.42 12.18
C GLY A 317 8.85 35.02 12.06
N LEU A 318 9.78 34.58 12.92
CA LEU A 318 11.16 35.08 13.01
C LEU A 318 12.19 34.09 12.46
#